data_AF-A0A496RXM6-F1
#
_entry.id   AF-A0A496RXM6-F1
#
_cell.length_a   1.000
_cell.length_b   1.000
_cell.length_c   1.000
_cell.angle_alpha   90.00
_cell.angle_beta   90.00
_cell.angle_gamma   90.00
#
_symmetry.space_group_name_H-M   'P 1'
#
loop_
_entity.id
_entity.type
_entity.pdbx_description
1 polymer ?
#
loop_
_entity_poly.entity_id
_entity_poly.type
_entity_poly.pdbx_seq_one_letter_code
_entity_poly.pdbx_strand_id
1 'polypeptide(L)'
;MERENSKTFTELSQEVAEKFLHTIVFVDDQAGFIERERPKKLEKPGRGGGKEKDTTQERSDERNTHKLDAKKVIDVFASRGMVCSVLKPDKADELLGLATKAAERADVLILDWRIYNDDGEKAMGIIGKIIDSDSTEDQRLRLMIIYTAEDIVGISKKIQEKYSDDFRVDDKDFAFSRGHLRIAIFAKEGVGVPSDIGARVLSIDELSKQVSVEFAKITAGLVSNVALESLAVLRDNTHLIMGRLGHEMDPPYLAHRALLPNPDDAMNLVVDIVASEFHSLLDTYEVGEKANLRTIEAWVDMKSKEGTSFEVEVANNDIKPVDPAHIREWQRVGIKKSDWWSEENISGAKKDKFSKHGHKTLTKTFCAEGDATELDRRFAMLTSLKNRYGASRHKPILTLGTIIKSESAGSNGSAKFWLCIQPRCDGVRIGEKRNFFFIPLDEVDGDQKFDLILEVHKNNFIKLRINYKIYESAHFEFAPGDSDKQVVRANGAEGHYVFDTTDKMRFRWVSELKTEHAQRIANDFAAKLSRVGLDESEWLRRWADRRD
;
A
#
# COMPACT_ATOMS: atom_id res chain seq x y z
N MET A 1 32.40 -0.54 -22.97
CA MET A 1 31.49 -1.34 -22.12
C MET A 1 30.11 -0.81 -22.37
N GLU A 2 29.30 -1.66 -22.99
CA GLU A 2 28.10 -1.30 -23.75
C GLU A 2 27.07 -0.56 -22.90
N ARG A 3 26.45 0.47 -23.49
CA ARG A 3 25.19 1.02 -22.98
C ARG A 3 24.14 -0.08 -23.12
N GLU A 4 23.97 -0.91 -22.10
CA GLU A 4 22.72 -1.65 -21.91
C GLU A 4 21.59 -0.63 -22.02
N ASN A 5 20.56 -0.95 -22.82
CA ASN A 5 19.33 -0.17 -22.88
C ASN A 5 18.77 -0.04 -21.45
N SER A 6 19.05 1.10 -20.79
CA SER A 6 18.53 1.34 -19.45
C SER A 6 17.02 1.46 -19.53
N LYS A 7 16.31 0.55 -18.86
CA LYS A 7 14.85 0.55 -18.79
C LYS A 7 14.36 1.86 -18.19
N THR A 8 13.22 2.33 -18.67
CA THR A 8 12.50 3.47 -18.10
C THR A 8 11.84 3.09 -16.76
N PHE A 9 11.54 4.08 -15.93
CA PHE A 9 10.86 3.83 -14.65
C PHE A 9 9.48 3.17 -14.84
N THR A 10 8.77 3.51 -15.91
CA THR A 10 7.48 2.90 -16.26
C THR A 10 7.64 1.42 -16.61
N GLU A 11 8.64 1.06 -17.42
CA GLU A 11 8.95 -0.35 -17.74
C GLU A 11 9.33 -1.14 -16.48
N LEU A 12 10.15 -0.56 -15.60
CA LEU A 12 10.52 -1.18 -14.33
C LEU A 12 9.29 -1.42 -13.43
N SER A 13 8.36 -0.46 -13.40
CA SER A 13 7.11 -0.58 -12.63
C SER A 13 6.16 -1.62 -13.25
N GLN A 14 6.12 -1.71 -14.58
CA GLN A 14 5.35 -2.72 -15.31
C GLN A 14 5.86 -4.14 -15.01
N GLU A 15 7.18 -4.36 -14.97
CA GLU A 15 7.75 -5.67 -14.65
C GLU A 15 7.36 -6.16 -13.25
N VAL A 16 7.32 -5.24 -12.28
CA VAL A 16 6.87 -5.56 -10.93
C VAL A 16 5.37 -5.87 -10.91
N ALA A 17 4.55 -5.09 -11.64
CA ALA A 17 3.12 -5.34 -11.78
C ALA A 17 2.85 -6.71 -12.44
N GLU A 18 3.58 -7.08 -13.49
CA GLU A 18 3.45 -8.37 -14.18
C GLU A 18 3.69 -9.56 -13.24
N LYS A 19 4.67 -9.47 -12.34
CA LYS A 19 4.93 -10.51 -11.34
C LYS A 19 3.85 -10.58 -10.27
N PHE A 20 3.28 -9.44 -9.88
CA PHE A 20 2.24 -9.39 -8.87
C PHE A 20 0.90 -9.94 -9.39
N LEU A 21 0.55 -9.62 -10.63
CA LEU A 21 -0.70 -9.99 -11.28
C LEU A 21 -0.80 -11.49 -11.51
N HIS A 22 -1.92 -12.08 -11.09
CA HIS A 22 -2.13 -13.52 -11.24
C HIS A 22 -3.60 -13.91 -11.39
N THR A 23 -4.55 -13.13 -10.87
CA THR A 23 -5.97 -13.49 -10.89
C THR A 23 -6.79 -12.45 -11.64
N ILE A 24 -7.39 -12.89 -12.73
CA ILE A 24 -8.23 -12.06 -13.60
C ILE A 24 -9.63 -12.67 -13.62
N VAL A 25 -10.65 -11.84 -13.42
CA VAL A 25 -12.05 -12.23 -13.62
C VAL A 25 -12.59 -11.48 -14.81
N PHE A 26 -13.09 -12.21 -15.80
CA PHE A 26 -13.69 -11.66 -17.02
C PHE A 26 -15.18 -11.96 -17.02
N VAL A 27 -16.03 -10.93 -17.11
CA VAL A 27 -17.49 -11.09 -17.12
C VAL A 27 -18.05 -10.69 -18.48
N ASP A 28 -18.64 -11.65 -19.20
CA ASP A 28 -19.25 -11.46 -20.53
C ASP A 28 -20.38 -12.51 -20.71
N ASP A 29 -21.60 -12.08 -21.02
CA ASP A 29 -22.76 -12.98 -21.19
C ASP A 29 -22.76 -13.74 -22.52
N GLN A 30 -21.94 -13.31 -23.48
CA GLN A 30 -21.75 -13.94 -24.79
C GLN A 30 -20.52 -14.84 -24.83
N ALA A 31 -19.78 -14.97 -23.73
CA ALA A 31 -18.66 -15.88 -23.62
C ALA A 31 -19.07 -17.34 -23.87
N GLY A 32 -18.25 -18.04 -24.67
CA GLY A 32 -18.43 -19.46 -24.95
C GLY A 32 -17.15 -20.13 -25.44
N PHE A 33 -17.09 -21.45 -25.29
CA PHE A 33 -16.07 -22.27 -25.94
C PHE A 33 -16.46 -22.46 -27.40
N ILE A 34 -15.71 -21.86 -28.32
CA ILE A 34 -15.97 -22.01 -29.75
C ILE A 34 -15.45 -23.39 -30.18
N GLU A 35 -16.34 -24.32 -30.51
CA GLU A 35 -15.96 -25.54 -31.19
C GLU A 35 -15.53 -25.20 -32.62
N ARG A 36 -14.23 -25.33 -32.92
CA ARG A 36 -13.75 -25.26 -34.30
C ARG A 36 -14.42 -26.38 -35.09
N GLU A 37 -15.17 -26.03 -36.13
CA GLU A 37 -15.78 -27.01 -37.01
C GLU A 37 -14.70 -27.95 -37.55
N ARG A 38 -14.75 -29.22 -37.13
CA ARG A 38 -13.96 -30.26 -37.78
C ARG A 38 -14.54 -30.44 -39.18
N PRO A 39 -13.76 -30.31 -40.27
CA PRO A 39 -14.27 -30.53 -41.62
C PRO A 39 -14.86 -31.95 -41.68
N LYS A 40 -16.20 -32.04 -41.79
CA LYS A 40 -16.92 -33.33 -41.77
C LYS A 40 -16.79 -34.10 -43.08
N LYS A 41 -16.21 -33.49 -44.12
CA LYS A 41 -16.10 -34.08 -45.45
C LYS A 41 -14.79 -33.68 -46.14
N LEU A 42 -13.92 -34.67 -46.37
CA LEU A 42 -12.83 -34.57 -47.31
C LEU A 42 -13.40 -34.84 -48.71
N GLU A 43 -13.55 -33.80 -49.53
CA GLU A 43 -13.83 -33.99 -50.95
C GLU A 43 -12.52 -34.29 -51.68
N LYS A 44 -12.42 -35.49 -52.27
CA LYS A 44 -11.30 -35.82 -53.16
C LYS A 44 -11.42 -34.93 -54.41
N PRO A 45 -10.37 -34.22 -54.83
CA PRO A 45 -10.43 -33.43 -56.05
C PRO A 45 -10.74 -34.34 -57.24
N GLY A 46 -11.86 -34.08 -57.91
CA GLY A 46 -12.26 -34.81 -59.10
C GLY A 46 -11.30 -34.56 -60.25
N ARG A 47 -10.75 -35.63 -60.84
CA ARG A 47 -10.07 -35.55 -62.13
C ARG A 47 -11.12 -35.33 -63.23
N GLY A 48 -11.34 -34.08 -63.60
CA GLY A 48 -12.21 -33.72 -64.72
C GLY A 48 -12.36 -32.21 -64.82
N GLY A 49 -11.80 -31.61 -65.87
CA GLY A 49 -11.83 -30.17 -66.10
C GLY A 49 -13.22 -29.61 -66.40
N GLY A 50 -13.37 -28.31 -66.08
CA GLY A 50 -14.30 -27.40 -66.73
C GLY A 50 -15.77 -27.48 -66.34
N LYS A 51 -16.17 -26.67 -65.35
CA LYS A 51 -17.25 -25.67 -65.48
C LYS A 51 -17.37 -24.88 -64.18
N GLU A 52 -17.22 -23.57 -64.26
CA GLU A 52 -17.63 -22.63 -63.22
C GLU A 52 -19.07 -22.94 -62.80
N LYS A 53 -19.23 -23.29 -61.54
CA LYS A 53 -20.52 -23.22 -60.86
C LYS A 53 -20.51 -21.93 -60.06
N ASP A 54 -21.47 -21.07 -60.35
CA ASP A 54 -21.94 -20.00 -59.46
C ASP A 54 -22.09 -20.56 -58.04
N THR A 55 -21.11 -20.28 -57.20
CA THR A 55 -21.29 -20.33 -55.76
C THR A 55 -22.01 -19.05 -55.37
N THR A 56 -23.33 -19.15 -55.30
CA THR A 56 -24.15 -18.28 -54.47
C THR A 56 -23.47 -18.19 -53.11
N GLN A 57 -22.82 -17.06 -52.83
CA GLN A 57 -22.39 -16.72 -51.49
C GLN A 57 -23.67 -16.61 -50.65
N GLU A 58 -24.02 -17.69 -49.97
CA GLU A 58 -24.80 -17.57 -48.74
C GLU A 58 -24.00 -16.62 -47.85
N ARG A 59 -24.49 -15.38 -47.75
CA ARG A 59 -24.12 -14.44 -46.69
C ARG A 59 -24.35 -15.17 -45.38
N SER A 60 -23.31 -15.80 -44.86
CA SER A 60 -23.24 -16.18 -43.46
C SER A 60 -23.45 -14.91 -42.66
N ASP A 61 -24.55 -14.86 -41.92
CA ASP A 61 -24.94 -13.75 -41.06
C ASP A 61 -23.74 -13.09 -40.37
N GLU A 62 -23.60 -11.78 -40.54
CA GLU A 62 -22.68 -10.88 -39.82
C GLU A 62 -22.93 -10.84 -38.29
N ARG A 63 -23.71 -11.77 -37.72
CA ARG A 63 -24.00 -11.87 -36.28
C ARG A 63 -23.00 -12.70 -35.48
N ASN A 64 -21.98 -13.27 -36.12
CA ASN A 64 -20.95 -14.08 -35.44
C ASN A 64 -19.70 -13.29 -35.02
N THR A 65 -19.63 -11.98 -35.26
CA THR A 65 -18.40 -11.17 -35.08
C THR A 65 -18.08 -10.75 -33.64
N HIS A 66 -19.02 -10.89 -32.68
CA HIS A 66 -18.81 -10.39 -31.31
C HIS A 66 -18.84 -11.44 -30.19
N LYS A 67 -18.94 -12.74 -30.51
CA LYS A 67 -18.85 -13.79 -29.47
C LYS A 67 -17.43 -13.88 -28.91
N LEU A 68 -17.30 -13.79 -27.59
CA LEU A 68 -16.02 -13.94 -26.90
C LEU A 68 -15.61 -15.42 -26.83
N ASP A 69 -14.46 -15.75 -27.44
CA ASP A 69 -13.85 -17.08 -27.32
C ASP A 69 -13.20 -17.25 -25.94
N ALA A 70 -13.92 -17.86 -25.01
CA ALA A 70 -13.45 -18.06 -23.64
C ALA A 70 -12.14 -18.84 -23.59
N LYS A 71 -11.91 -19.79 -24.50
CA LYS A 71 -10.66 -20.55 -24.53
C LYS A 71 -9.49 -19.66 -24.92
N LYS A 72 -9.66 -18.83 -25.95
CA LYS A 72 -8.62 -17.89 -26.38
C LYS A 72 -8.24 -16.93 -25.24
N VAL A 73 -9.23 -16.41 -24.52
CA VAL A 73 -8.98 -15.55 -23.34
C VAL A 73 -8.15 -16.31 -22.31
N ILE A 74 -8.62 -17.49 -21.88
CA ILE A 74 -7.93 -18.29 -20.85
C ILE A 74 -6.49 -18.64 -21.28
N ASP A 75 -6.30 -19.11 -22.50
CA ASP A 75 -4.98 -19.52 -23.01
C ASP A 75 -4.00 -18.33 -23.08
N VAL A 76 -4.46 -17.14 -23.51
CA VAL A 76 -3.64 -15.93 -23.60
C VAL A 76 -3.19 -15.46 -22.22
N PHE A 77 -4.11 -15.34 -21.26
CA PHE A 77 -3.74 -14.93 -19.90
C PHE A 77 -2.87 -15.98 -19.20
N ALA A 78 -3.16 -17.26 -19.40
CA ALA A 78 -2.35 -18.35 -18.83
C ALA A 78 -0.92 -18.36 -19.37
N SER A 79 -0.72 -18.02 -20.66
CA SER A 79 0.62 -17.90 -21.25
C SER A 79 1.51 -16.82 -20.58
N ARG A 80 0.89 -15.91 -19.82
CA ARG A 80 1.55 -14.86 -19.04
C ARG A 80 1.63 -15.15 -17.53
N GLY A 81 1.27 -16.37 -17.10
CA GLY A 81 1.24 -16.74 -15.68
C GLY A 81 -0.01 -16.27 -14.93
N MET A 82 -0.99 -15.68 -15.62
CA MET A 82 -2.24 -15.22 -15.01
C MET A 82 -3.35 -16.27 -15.16
N VAL A 83 -3.98 -16.61 -14.05
CA VAL A 83 -5.21 -17.40 -14.01
C VAL A 83 -6.39 -16.49 -14.35
N CYS A 84 -7.02 -16.72 -15.50
CA CYS A 84 -8.22 -16.00 -15.92
C CYS A 84 -9.46 -16.89 -15.76
N SER A 85 -10.45 -16.41 -15.01
CA SER A 85 -11.77 -17.01 -14.89
C SER A 85 -12.77 -16.22 -15.73
N VAL A 86 -13.39 -16.89 -16.71
CA VAL A 86 -14.45 -16.29 -17.53
C VAL A 86 -15.80 -16.66 -16.93
N LEU A 87 -16.53 -15.64 -16.47
CA LEU A 87 -17.85 -15.76 -15.87
C LEU A 87 -18.91 -15.33 -16.87
N LYS A 88 -19.82 -16.25 -17.17
CA LYS A 88 -21.04 -15.97 -17.90
C LYS A 88 -22.16 -15.77 -16.86
N PRO A 89 -22.58 -14.54 -16.56
CA PRO A 89 -23.68 -14.32 -15.62
C PRO A 89 -24.95 -14.92 -16.23
N ASP A 90 -25.85 -15.53 -15.44
CA ASP A 90 -27.20 -15.91 -15.88
C ASP A 90 -28.17 -14.71 -15.77
N LYS A 91 -29.34 -14.77 -16.40
CA LYS A 91 -30.34 -13.68 -16.31
C LYS A 91 -30.83 -13.42 -14.88
N ALA A 92 -30.65 -14.37 -13.95
CA ALA A 92 -31.06 -14.27 -12.56
C ALA A 92 -30.01 -13.52 -11.70
N ASP A 93 -30.48 -12.69 -10.77
CA ASP A 93 -29.66 -11.84 -9.89
C ASP A 93 -28.65 -12.60 -9.00
N GLU A 94 -28.80 -13.91 -8.82
CA GLU A 94 -27.88 -14.74 -7.99
C GLU A 94 -26.45 -14.77 -8.56
N LEU A 95 -26.27 -14.75 -9.89
CA LEU A 95 -24.95 -14.80 -10.53
C LEU A 95 -24.22 -13.45 -10.53
N LEU A 96 -24.94 -12.34 -10.37
CA LEU A 96 -24.31 -11.04 -10.06
C LEU A 96 -23.61 -11.10 -8.71
N GLY A 97 -24.19 -11.78 -7.71
CA GLY A 97 -23.53 -12.01 -6.42
C GLY A 97 -22.27 -12.86 -6.52
N LEU A 98 -22.25 -13.87 -7.40
CA LEU A 98 -21.06 -14.69 -7.65
C LEU A 98 -19.96 -13.89 -8.39
N ALA A 99 -20.33 -13.12 -9.40
CA ALA A 99 -19.39 -12.25 -10.11
C ALA A 99 -18.79 -11.20 -9.17
N THR A 100 -19.59 -10.58 -8.30
CA THR A 100 -19.09 -9.63 -7.28
C THR A 100 -18.13 -10.33 -6.31
N LYS A 101 -18.47 -11.50 -5.76
CA LYS A 101 -17.58 -12.24 -4.83
C LYS A 101 -16.26 -12.67 -5.47
N ALA A 102 -16.29 -13.07 -6.75
CA ALA A 102 -15.09 -13.41 -7.50
C ALA A 102 -14.24 -12.16 -7.75
N ALA A 103 -14.88 -11.07 -8.18
CA ALA A 103 -14.23 -9.78 -8.42
C ALA A 103 -13.59 -9.18 -7.15
N GLU A 104 -14.23 -9.34 -5.98
CA GLU A 104 -13.70 -8.89 -4.68
C GLU A 104 -12.33 -9.50 -4.35
N ARG A 105 -12.03 -10.70 -4.86
CA ARG A 105 -10.77 -11.43 -4.61
C ARG A 105 -9.78 -11.36 -5.77
N ALA A 106 -10.21 -10.89 -6.94
CA ALA A 106 -9.37 -10.81 -8.11
C ALA A 106 -8.44 -9.61 -8.04
N ASP A 107 -7.26 -9.73 -8.67
CA ASP A 107 -6.34 -8.60 -8.86
C ASP A 107 -6.93 -7.62 -9.89
N VAL A 108 -7.63 -8.13 -10.91
CA VAL A 108 -8.24 -7.35 -11.99
C VAL A 108 -9.61 -7.88 -12.37
N LEU A 109 -10.55 -6.96 -12.58
CA LEU A 109 -11.88 -7.24 -13.13
C LEU A 109 -11.98 -6.71 -14.56
N ILE A 110 -12.35 -7.56 -15.51
CA ILE A 110 -12.67 -7.18 -16.89
C ILE A 110 -14.16 -7.38 -17.12
N LEU A 111 -14.86 -6.36 -17.59
CA LEU A 111 -16.31 -6.37 -17.82
C LEU A 111 -16.62 -6.05 -19.28
N ASP A 112 -17.49 -6.84 -19.90
CA ASP A 112 -18.25 -6.33 -21.04
C ASP A 112 -19.25 -5.28 -20.54
N TRP A 113 -19.40 -4.19 -21.28
CA TRP A 113 -20.36 -3.13 -20.95
C TRP A 113 -21.80 -3.62 -21.13
N ARG A 114 -22.03 -4.41 -22.19
CA ARG A 114 -23.38 -4.78 -22.63
C ARG A 114 -23.73 -6.17 -22.16
N ILE A 115 -24.19 -6.29 -20.91
CA ILE A 115 -24.53 -7.58 -20.30
C ILE A 115 -26.03 -7.81 -20.45
N TYR A 116 -26.45 -8.86 -21.16
CA TYR A 116 -27.86 -9.13 -21.44
C TYR A 116 -28.56 -8.05 -22.27
N ASN A 117 -27.82 -7.40 -23.17
CA ASN A 117 -28.32 -6.34 -24.04
C ASN A 117 -28.86 -5.12 -23.27
N ASP A 118 -28.42 -4.93 -22.02
CA ASP A 118 -28.64 -3.70 -21.27
C ASP A 118 -27.69 -2.58 -21.76
N ASP A 119 -27.90 -1.37 -21.25
CA ASP A 119 -27.11 -0.21 -21.64
C ASP A 119 -26.06 0.15 -20.56
N GLY A 120 -25.46 -0.88 -19.96
CA GLY A 120 -24.43 -0.79 -18.93
C GLY A 120 -24.94 -0.79 -17.48
N GLU A 121 -26.24 -0.97 -17.26
CA GLU A 121 -26.84 -0.93 -15.92
C GLU A 121 -26.22 -1.98 -14.98
N LYS A 122 -26.06 -3.22 -15.45
CA LYS A 122 -25.46 -4.30 -14.67
C LYS A 122 -23.97 -4.09 -14.45
N ALA A 123 -23.23 -3.69 -15.49
CA ALA A 123 -21.81 -3.39 -15.37
C ALA A 123 -21.56 -2.29 -14.32
N MET A 124 -22.35 -1.21 -14.36
CA MET A 124 -22.31 -0.12 -13.38
C MET A 124 -22.80 -0.55 -11.99
N GLY A 125 -23.70 -1.53 -11.91
CA GLY A 125 -24.13 -2.14 -10.65
C GLY A 125 -23.02 -2.96 -9.98
N ILE A 126 -22.24 -3.73 -10.75
CA ILE A 126 -21.07 -4.47 -10.25
C ILE A 126 -19.99 -3.49 -9.78
N ILE A 127 -19.65 -2.48 -10.60
CA ILE A 127 -18.66 -1.44 -10.25
C ILE A 127 -19.09 -0.74 -8.96
N GLY A 128 -20.35 -0.30 -8.87
CA GLY A 128 -20.88 0.36 -7.67
C GLY A 128 -20.77 -0.49 -6.42
N LYS A 129 -21.18 -1.77 -6.46
CA LYS A 129 -21.07 -2.68 -5.30
C LYS A 129 -19.63 -2.87 -4.83
N ILE A 130 -18.67 -2.96 -5.74
CA ILE A 130 -17.26 -3.12 -5.38
C ILE A 130 -16.74 -1.83 -4.73
N ILE A 131 -17.04 -0.66 -5.32
CA ILE A 131 -16.69 0.64 -4.74
C ILE A 131 -17.28 0.79 -3.34
N ASP A 132 -18.55 0.43 -3.15
CA ASP A 132 -19.22 0.50 -1.86
C ASP A 132 -18.57 -0.46 -0.84
N SER A 133 -18.24 -1.69 -1.24
CA SER A 133 -17.56 -2.66 -0.37
C SER A 133 -16.16 -2.19 0.06
N ASP A 134 -15.42 -1.56 -0.84
CA ASP A 134 -14.07 -1.03 -0.59
C ASP A 134 -14.11 0.35 0.11
N SER A 135 -15.30 0.93 0.33
CA SER A 135 -15.45 2.14 1.17
C SER A 135 -15.57 1.79 2.66
N THR A 136 -16.02 0.57 2.97
CA THR A 136 -16.19 0.07 4.33
C THR A 136 -14.94 -0.57 4.93
N GLU A 137 -14.02 -1.02 4.08
CA GLU A 137 -12.71 -1.51 4.45
C GLU A 137 -11.68 -0.58 3.81
N ASP A 138 -10.65 -0.13 4.53
CA ASP A 138 -9.63 0.82 4.03
C ASP A 138 -9.31 0.64 2.52
N GLN A 139 -9.38 1.74 1.76
CA GLN A 139 -9.34 1.78 0.28
C GLN A 139 -8.36 0.74 -0.32
N ARG A 140 -8.90 -0.28 -0.97
CA ARG A 140 -8.12 -1.35 -1.60
C ARG A 140 -7.62 -0.95 -2.98
N LEU A 141 -6.47 -1.52 -3.37
CA LEU A 141 -5.93 -1.40 -4.73
C LEU A 141 -6.80 -2.21 -5.71
N ARG A 142 -7.36 -1.54 -6.72
CA ARG A 142 -8.28 -2.16 -7.70
C ARG A 142 -8.04 -1.65 -9.11
N LEU A 143 -7.96 -2.59 -10.06
CA LEU A 143 -8.05 -2.30 -11.48
C LEU A 143 -9.31 -2.93 -12.06
N MET A 144 -10.13 -2.10 -12.70
CA MET A 144 -11.28 -2.52 -13.48
C MET A 144 -11.09 -2.10 -14.94
N ILE A 145 -11.39 -3.00 -15.87
CA ILE A 145 -11.30 -2.74 -17.30
C ILE A 145 -12.68 -2.98 -17.92
N ILE A 146 -13.19 -2.00 -18.65
CA ILE A 146 -14.37 -2.17 -19.49
C ILE A 146 -13.86 -2.50 -20.89
N TYR A 147 -14.21 -3.69 -21.40
CA TYR A 147 -13.79 -4.17 -22.71
C TYR A 147 -15.01 -4.52 -23.56
N THR A 148 -15.32 -3.66 -24.53
CA THR A 148 -16.65 -3.58 -25.15
C THR A 148 -16.61 -3.47 -26.67
N ALA A 149 -17.68 -3.90 -27.34
CA ALA A 149 -17.91 -3.64 -28.78
C ALA A 149 -18.69 -2.33 -29.04
N GLU A 150 -19.10 -1.63 -27.98
CA GLU A 150 -19.97 -0.45 -28.04
C GLU A 150 -19.17 0.87 -28.13
N ASP A 151 -19.89 2.00 -28.25
CA ASP A 151 -19.28 3.34 -28.27
C ASP A 151 -18.63 3.70 -26.92
N ILE A 152 -17.30 3.62 -26.88
CA ILE A 152 -16.49 3.96 -25.71
C ILE A 152 -16.62 5.44 -25.29
N VAL A 153 -16.97 6.35 -26.21
CA VAL A 153 -17.17 7.77 -25.90
C VAL A 153 -18.45 7.95 -25.09
N GLY A 154 -19.55 7.32 -25.50
CA GLY A 154 -20.79 7.29 -24.76
C GLY A 154 -20.64 6.65 -23.37
N ILE A 155 -19.87 5.56 -23.27
CA ILE A 155 -19.59 4.89 -22.01
C ILE A 155 -18.81 5.79 -21.06
N SER A 156 -17.75 6.44 -21.55
CA SER A 156 -16.97 7.41 -20.77
C SER A 156 -17.87 8.49 -20.17
N LYS A 157 -18.76 9.09 -20.97
CA LYS A 157 -19.71 10.11 -20.48
C LYS A 157 -20.63 9.58 -19.38
N LYS A 158 -21.15 8.36 -19.50
CA LYS A 158 -22.02 7.78 -18.46
C LYS A 158 -21.30 7.55 -17.14
N ILE A 159 -20.04 7.11 -17.19
CA ILE A 159 -19.22 6.95 -15.97
C ILE A 159 -18.95 8.32 -15.35
N GLN A 160 -18.62 9.32 -16.16
CA GLN A 160 -18.46 10.70 -15.71
C GLN A 160 -19.74 11.25 -15.07
N GLU A 161 -20.90 11.09 -15.70
CA GLU A 161 -22.18 11.59 -15.17
C GLU A 161 -22.55 10.97 -13.82
N LYS A 162 -22.23 9.67 -13.62
CA LYS A 162 -22.56 8.98 -12.36
C LYS A 162 -21.58 9.26 -11.23
N TYR A 163 -20.32 9.58 -11.53
CA TYR A 163 -19.26 9.74 -10.53
C TYR A 163 -18.45 11.05 -10.67
N SER A 164 -19.05 12.09 -11.24
CA SER A 164 -18.37 13.31 -11.72
C SER A 164 -17.46 14.00 -10.72
N ASP A 165 -17.79 13.93 -9.43
CA ASP A 165 -17.10 14.68 -8.37
C ASP A 165 -16.04 13.83 -7.65
N ASP A 166 -15.95 12.54 -7.96
CA ASP A 166 -15.17 11.55 -7.20
C ASP A 166 -13.90 11.04 -7.92
N PHE A 167 -13.79 11.21 -9.24
CA PHE A 167 -12.70 10.63 -10.04
C PHE A 167 -11.83 11.68 -10.72
N ARG A 168 -10.51 11.45 -10.68
CA ARG A 168 -9.56 12.08 -11.61
C ARG A 168 -9.69 11.40 -12.97
N VAL A 169 -9.99 12.19 -13.99
CA VAL A 169 -10.06 11.72 -15.38
C VAL A 169 -8.68 11.83 -16.01
N ASP A 170 -8.27 10.78 -16.72
CA ASP A 170 -6.96 10.66 -17.33
C ASP A 170 -7.10 10.10 -18.75
N ASP A 171 -5.99 10.09 -19.50
CA ASP A 171 -5.83 9.13 -20.58
C ASP A 171 -6.85 9.37 -21.73
N LYS A 172 -7.10 10.67 -21.98
CA LYS A 172 -8.11 11.28 -22.88
C LYS A 172 -9.57 10.95 -22.56
N ASP A 173 -9.94 10.99 -21.28
CA ASP A 173 -11.30 10.69 -20.81
C ASP A 173 -11.69 9.21 -20.82
N PHE A 174 -10.74 8.29 -21.01
CA PHE A 174 -11.01 6.85 -21.02
C PHE A 174 -10.43 6.11 -19.83
N ALA A 175 -9.83 6.81 -18.87
CA ALA A 175 -9.46 6.25 -17.58
C ALA A 175 -9.90 7.14 -16.43
N PHE A 176 -10.39 6.51 -15.37
CA PHE A 176 -10.93 7.15 -14.18
C PHE A 176 -10.19 6.62 -12.97
N SER A 177 -9.60 7.50 -12.16
CA SER A 177 -8.82 7.10 -10.98
C SER A 177 -9.36 7.77 -9.71
N ARG A 178 -9.54 7.00 -8.63
CA ARG A 178 -9.94 7.50 -7.31
C ARG A 178 -9.15 6.76 -6.24
N GLY A 179 -8.24 7.45 -5.56
CA GLY A 179 -7.34 6.82 -4.59
C GLY A 179 -6.55 5.68 -5.25
N HIS A 180 -6.79 4.44 -4.79
CA HIS A 180 -6.16 3.23 -5.32
C HIS A 180 -7.04 2.44 -6.31
N LEU A 181 -8.16 3.01 -6.76
CA LEU A 181 -9.01 2.45 -7.80
C LEU A 181 -8.70 3.09 -9.16
N ARG A 182 -8.62 2.27 -10.21
CA ARG A 182 -8.64 2.72 -11.61
C ARG A 182 -9.62 1.92 -12.44
N ILE A 183 -10.37 2.64 -13.28
CA ILE A 183 -11.26 2.09 -14.28
C ILE A 183 -10.75 2.55 -15.64
N ALA A 184 -10.44 1.62 -16.55
CA ALA A 184 -9.99 1.93 -17.91
C ALA A 184 -10.95 1.34 -18.95
N ILE A 185 -11.21 2.07 -20.03
CA ILE A 185 -12.12 1.66 -21.10
C ILE A 185 -11.32 1.31 -22.35
N PHE A 186 -11.59 0.15 -22.95
CA PHE A 186 -11.01 -0.32 -24.20
C PHE A 186 -12.08 -0.91 -25.12
N ALA A 187 -11.87 -0.76 -26.43
CA ALA A 187 -12.75 -1.30 -27.46
C ALA A 187 -12.21 -2.64 -28.00
N LYS A 188 -13.13 -3.55 -28.32
CA LYS A 188 -12.86 -4.81 -29.04
C LYS A 188 -12.36 -4.50 -30.47
N GLU A 189 -11.55 -5.38 -31.05
CA GLU A 189 -11.11 -5.24 -32.45
C GLU A 189 -12.29 -5.08 -33.42
N GLY A 190 -12.12 -4.24 -34.43
CA GLY A 190 -13.14 -4.02 -35.46
C GLY A 190 -14.21 -2.99 -35.11
N VAL A 191 -14.20 -2.42 -33.90
CA VAL A 191 -15.05 -1.26 -33.54
C VAL A 191 -14.50 -0.01 -34.22
N GLY A 192 -15.36 0.69 -34.96
CA GLY A 192 -15.02 1.98 -35.56
C GLY A 192 -14.92 3.06 -34.51
N VAL A 193 -13.70 3.41 -34.11
CA VAL A 193 -13.44 4.54 -33.20
C VAL A 193 -12.77 5.69 -33.95
N PRO A 194 -12.93 6.94 -33.48
CA PRO A 194 -12.15 8.08 -33.96
C PRO A 194 -10.63 7.79 -33.99
N SER A 195 -9.92 8.32 -34.99
CA SER A 195 -8.51 8.02 -35.24
C SER A 195 -7.57 8.45 -34.10
N ASP A 196 -7.97 9.45 -33.33
CA ASP A 196 -7.27 10.00 -32.18
C ASP A 196 -7.33 9.09 -30.92
N ILE A 197 -8.22 8.09 -30.92
CA ILE A 197 -8.38 7.10 -29.84
C ILE A 197 -8.11 5.66 -30.31
N GLY A 198 -7.50 5.49 -31.48
CA GLY A 198 -7.21 4.16 -32.05
C GLY A 198 -6.36 3.25 -31.16
N ALA A 199 -5.51 3.81 -30.29
CA ALA A 199 -4.73 3.06 -29.30
C ALA A 199 -5.59 2.36 -28.23
N ARG A 200 -6.89 2.65 -28.16
CA ARG A 200 -7.86 1.99 -27.27
C ARG A 200 -8.53 0.77 -27.89
N VAL A 201 -8.32 0.51 -29.18
CA VAL A 201 -8.81 -0.70 -29.84
C VAL A 201 -7.78 -1.80 -29.65
N LEU A 202 -8.14 -2.85 -28.90
CA LEU A 202 -7.20 -3.90 -28.53
C LEU A 202 -7.74 -5.28 -28.87
N SER A 203 -6.87 -6.12 -29.41
CA SER A 203 -7.05 -7.57 -29.40
C SER A 203 -7.01 -8.13 -27.98
N ILE A 204 -7.45 -9.38 -27.81
CA ILE A 204 -7.33 -10.04 -26.51
C ILE A 204 -5.86 -10.26 -26.09
N ASP A 205 -4.93 -10.43 -27.05
CA ASP A 205 -3.50 -10.55 -26.75
C ASP A 205 -2.93 -9.21 -26.26
N GLU A 206 -3.30 -8.12 -26.92
CA GLU A 206 -2.87 -6.78 -26.50
C GLU A 206 -3.51 -6.37 -25.18
N LEU A 207 -4.79 -6.71 -24.96
CA LEU A 207 -5.46 -6.49 -23.68
C LEU A 207 -4.68 -7.14 -22.53
N SER A 208 -4.21 -8.37 -22.72
CA SER A 208 -3.44 -9.08 -21.69
C SER A 208 -2.12 -8.38 -21.32
N LYS A 209 -1.50 -7.65 -22.25
CA LYS A 209 -0.33 -6.78 -22.00
C LYS A 209 -0.75 -5.49 -21.32
N GLN A 210 -1.85 -4.91 -21.78
CA GLN A 210 -2.35 -3.64 -21.31
C GLN A 210 -2.81 -3.68 -19.84
N VAL A 211 -3.26 -4.84 -19.35
CA VAL A 211 -3.60 -5.03 -17.93
C VAL A 211 -2.45 -4.62 -17.03
N SER A 212 -1.23 -5.09 -17.32
CA SER A 212 -0.05 -4.78 -16.52
C SER A 212 0.34 -3.30 -16.60
N VAL A 213 0.17 -2.69 -17.77
CA VAL A 213 0.41 -1.26 -17.98
C VAL A 213 -0.56 -0.42 -17.15
N GLU A 214 -1.87 -0.72 -17.22
CA GLU A 214 -2.88 0.02 -16.45
C GLU A 214 -2.73 -0.20 -14.95
N PHE A 215 -2.33 -1.40 -14.52
CA PHE A 215 -2.04 -1.67 -13.12
C PHE A 215 -0.84 -0.84 -12.63
N ALA A 216 0.25 -0.85 -13.40
CA ALA A 216 1.45 -0.07 -13.10
C ALA A 216 1.18 1.44 -13.01
N LYS A 217 0.25 1.99 -13.81
CA LYS A 217 -0.13 3.42 -13.71
C LYS A 217 -0.69 3.81 -12.33
N ILE A 218 -1.27 2.87 -11.58
CA ILE A 218 -1.82 3.12 -10.23
C ILE A 218 -0.75 2.92 -9.15
N THR A 219 0.16 1.99 -9.39
CA THR A 219 1.11 1.52 -8.38
C THR A 219 2.52 2.05 -8.56
N ALA A 220 2.83 2.73 -9.67
CA ALA A 220 4.15 3.23 -9.99
C ALA A 220 4.69 4.16 -8.89
N GLY A 221 5.68 3.67 -8.15
CA GLY A 221 6.34 4.41 -7.09
C GLY A 221 7.49 3.59 -6.52
N LEU A 222 8.54 4.26 -6.02
CA LEU A 222 9.74 3.57 -5.52
C LEU A 222 9.39 2.60 -4.38
N VAL A 223 8.67 3.08 -3.37
CA VAL A 223 8.24 2.26 -2.22
C VAL A 223 7.17 1.25 -2.63
N SER A 224 6.22 1.65 -3.48
CA SER A 224 5.14 0.79 -3.98
C SER A 224 5.67 -0.38 -4.81
N ASN A 225 6.71 -0.18 -5.63
CA ASN A 225 7.35 -1.23 -6.41
C ASN A 225 8.04 -2.25 -5.49
N VAL A 226 8.71 -1.81 -4.43
CA VAL A 226 9.27 -2.73 -3.41
C VAL A 226 8.14 -3.52 -2.73
N ALA A 227 7.03 -2.87 -2.38
CA ALA A 227 5.89 -3.52 -1.74
C ALA A 227 5.22 -4.57 -2.64
N LEU A 228 4.99 -4.25 -3.92
CA LEU A 228 4.42 -5.19 -4.89
C LEU A 228 5.33 -6.38 -5.16
N GLU A 229 6.64 -6.15 -5.35
CA GLU A 229 7.61 -7.24 -5.50
C GLU A 229 7.60 -8.13 -4.24
N SER A 230 7.58 -7.52 -3.05
CA SER A 230 7.53 -8.26 -1.79
C SER A 230 6.30 -9.19 -1.71
N LEU A 231 5.12 -8.67 -2.08
CA LEU A 231 3.89 -9.47 -2.10
C LEU A 231 3.92 -10.57 -3.16
N ALA A 232 4.47 -10.28 -4.35
CA ALA A 232 4.63 -11.27 -5.42
C ALA A 232 5.55 -12.42 -4.97
N VAL A 233 6.71 -12.11 -4.38
CA VAL A 233 7.66 -13.13 -3.91
C VAL A 233 7.06 -13.97 -2.78
N LEU A 234 6.35 -13.37 -1.81
CA LEU A 234 5.67 -14.11 -0.75
C LEU A 234 4.62 -15.07 -1.32
N ARG A 235 3.86 -14.60 -2.31
CA ARG A 235 2.81 -15.35 -2.97
C ARG A 235 3.37 -16.54 -3.76
N ASP A 236 4.40 -16.33 -4.57
CA ASP A 236 5.07 -17.39 -5.34
C ASP A 236 5.64 -18.49 -4.45
N ASN A 237 6.04 -18.13 -3.23
CA ASN A 237 6.65 -19.04 -2.26
C ASN A 237 5.68 -19.52 -1.18
N THR A 238 4.38 -19.27 -1.31
CA THR A 238 3.37 -19.66 -0.30
C THR A 238 3.47 -21.16 0.03
N HIS A 239 3.57 -22.02 -0.98
CA HIS A 239 3.66 -23.47 -0.77
C HIS A 239 4.98 -23.92 -0.15
N LEU A 240 6.08 -23.19 -0.39
CA LEU A 240 7.36 -23.45 0.26
C LEU A 240 7.30 -23.11 1.75
N ILE A 241 6.70 -21.95 2.08
CA ILE A 241 6.48 -21.51 3.47
C ILE A 241 5.61 -22.54 4.20
N MET A 242 4.49 -22.96 3.59
CA MET A 242 3.60 -23.97 4.17
C MET A 242 4.26 -25.35 4.31
N GLY A 243 5.19 -25.71 3.42
CA GLY A 243 5.98 -26.93 3.52
C GLY A 243 6.94 -26.92 4.71
N ARG A 244 7.59 -25.78 4.99
CA ARG A 244 8.49 -25.61 6.14
C ARG A 244 7.74 -25.54 7.47
N LEU A 245 6.63 -24.81 7.49
CA LEU A 245 5.76 -24.65 8.66
C LEU A 245 4.65 -25.72 8.71
N GLY A 246 4.95 -26.91 8.18
CA GLY A 246 4.01 -28.01 8.12
C GLY A 246 3.78 -28.70 9.47
N HIS A 247 2.89 -29.69 9.47
CA HIS A 247 2.49 -30.47 10.66
C HIS A 247 3.64 -31.13 11.44
N GLU A 248 4.81 -31.33 10.80
CA GLU A 248 6.01 -31.85 11.49
C GLU A 248 6.53 -30.92 12.59
N MET A 249 6.15 -29.64 12.56
CA MET A 249 6.49 -28.66 13.60
C MET A 249 5.58 -28.75 14.83
N ASP A 250 4.46 -29.49 14.76
CA ASP A 250 3.52 -29.59 15.88
C ASP A 250 4.13 -30.27 17.11
N PRO A 251 4.83 -31.43 17.00
CA PRO A 251 5.48 -32.05 18.17
C PRO A 251 6.50 -31.15 18.88
N PRO A 252 7.49 -30.51 18.21
CA PRO A 252 8.41 -29.60 18.89
C PRO A 252 7.71 -28.35 19.43
N TYR A 253 6.68 -27.82 18.76
CA TYR A 253 5.87 -26.72 19.30
C TYR A 253 5.14 -27.13 20.59
N LEU A 254 4.50 -28.30 20.61
CA LEU A 254 3.80 -28.81 21.80
C LEU A 254 4.77 -29.11 22.94
N ALA A 255 5.93 -29.69 22.65
CA ALA A 255 6.97 -29.93 23.64
C ALA A 255 7.48 -28.61 24.23
N HIS A 256 7.77 -27.61 23.38
CA HIS A 256 8.15 -26.27 23.83
C HIS A 256 7.07 -25.65 24.72
N ARG A 257 5.82 -25.62 24.24
CA ARG A 257 4.67 -25.10 24.99
C ARG A 257 4.49 -25.76 26.36
N ALA A 258 4.68 -27.08 26.44
CA ALA A 258 4.56 -27.83 27.70
C ALA A 258 5.70 -27.53 28.69
N LEU A 259 6.87 -27.13 28.21
CA LEU A 259 8.03 -26.79 29.04
C LEU A 259 8.06 -25.33 29.50
N LEU A 260 7.25 -24.46 28.90
CA LEU A 260 7.18 -23.06 29.30
C LEU A 260 6.50 -22.90 30.67
N PRO A 261 7.02 -22.02 31.55
CA PRO A 261 6.32 -21.64 32.77
C PRO A 261 4.91 -21.08 32.51
N ASN A 262 4.72 -20.40 31.36
CA ASN A 262 3.42 -20.02 30.83
C ASN A 262 3.25 -20.58 29.41
N PRO A 263 2.45 -21.64 29.21
CA PRO A 263 2.23 -22.22 27.89
C PRO A 263 1.72 -21.25 26.82
N ASP A 264 0.93 -20.23 27.19
CA ASP A 264 0.37 -19.26 26.23
C ASP A 264 1.41 -18.34 25.60
N ASP A 265 2.60 -18.21 26.19
CA ASP A 265 3.70 -17.45 25.59
C ASP A 265 4.15 -18.08 24.25
N ALA A 266 3.92 -19.39 24.05
CA ALA A 266 4.20 -20.08 22.79
C ALA A 266 3.37 -19.54 21.60
N MET A 267 2.19 -18.94 21.85
CA MET A 267 1.35 -18.39 20.77
C MET A 267 2.04 -17.23 20.05
N ASN A 268 2.72 -16.36 20.80
CA ASN A 268 3.45 -15.23 20.21
C ASN A 268 4.68 -15.73 19.44
N LEU A 269 5.37 -16.74 19.97
CA LEU A 269 6.52 -17.34 19.30
C LEU A 269 6.17 -17.83 17.88
N VAL A 270 5.00 -18.48 17.70
CA VAL A 270 4.58 -18.95 16.37
C VAL A 270 4.39 -17.78 15.40
N VAL A 271 3.79 -16.68 15.84
CA VAL A 271 3.64 -15.46 15.02
C VAL A 271 5.00 -14.89 14.65
N ASP A 272 5.94 -14.84 15.60
CA ASP A 272 7.29 -14.34 15.37
C ASP A 272 8.07 -15.24 14.38
N ILE A 273 7.91 -16.56 14.45
CA ILE A 273 8.50 -17.50 13.49
C ILE A 273 7.96 -17.25 12.08
N VAL A 274 6.64 -17.10 11.91
CA VAL A 274 6.03 -16.81 10.60
C VAL A 274 6.54 -15.48 10.05
N ALA A 275 6.58 -14.43 10.87
CA ALA A 275 7.10 -13.12 10.48
C ALA A 275 8.59 -13.19 10.09
N SER A 276 9.39 -13.97 10.83
CA SER A 276 10.80 -14.20 10.54
C SER A 276 11.00 -14.94 9.21
N GLU A 277 10.17 -15.92 8.87
CA GLU A 277 10.23 -16.60 7.57
C GLU A 277 9.90 -15.63 6.43
N PHE A 278 8.90 -14.76 6.61
CA PHE A 278 8.59 -13.72 5.62
C PHE A 278 9.77 -12.76 5.44
N HIS A 279 10.36 -12.24 6.53
CA HIS A 279 11.53 -11.37 6.45
C HIS A 279 12.72 -12.05 5.76
N SER A 280 13.05 -13.28 6.16
CA SER A 280 14.16 -14.04 5.58
C SER A 280 13.99 -14.24 4.07
N LEU A 281 12.75 -14.46 3.63
CA LEU A 281 12.42 -14.62 2.23
C LEU A 281 12.54 -13.30 1.45
N LEU A 282 12.04 -12.19 1.99
CA LEU A 282 12.20 -10.87 1.36
C LEU A 282 13.68 -10.46 1.23
N ASP A 283 14.50 -10.75 2.25
CA ASP A 283 15.94 -10.50 2.22
C ASP A 283 16.65 -11.39 1.18
N THR A 284 16.27 -12.67 1.11
CA THR A 284 16.86 -13.63 0.14
C THR A 284 16.63 -13.21 -1.31
N TYR A 285 15.47 -12.61 -1.59
CA TYR A 285 15.12 -12.12 -2.93
C TYR A 285 15.56 -10.66 -3.18
N GLU A 286 16.22 -10.01 -2.21
CA GLU A 286 16.72 -8.65 -2.31
C GLU A 286 15.68 -7.66 -2.84
N VAL A 287 14.42 -7.77 -2.38
CA VAL A 287 13.29 -6.98 -2.92
C VAL A 287 13.52 -5.46 -2.82
N GLY A 288 14.39 -5.03 -1.91
CA GLY A 288 14.85 -3.64 -1.79
C GLY A 288 15.58 -3.10 -3.02
N GLU A 289 16.16 -3.96 -3.87
CA GLU A 289 16.81 -3.57 -5.13
C GLU A 289 15.85 -2.89 -6.12
N LYS A 290 14.52 -3.09 -5.96
CA LYS A 290 13.51 -2.35 -6.73
C LYS A 290 13.50 -0.84 -6.44
N ALA A 291 14.19 -0.38 -5.40
CA ALA A 291 14.42 1.03 -5.10
C ALA A 291 15.92 1.40 -5.08
N ASN A 292 16.76 0.67 -5.83
CA ASN A 292 18.19 1.00 -5.93
C ASN A 292 18.46 2.30 -6.70
N LEU A 293 19.74 2.71 -6.72
CA LEU A 293 20.15 3.97 -7.35
C LEU A 293 19.76 4.04 -8.83
N ARG A 294 19.86 2.95 -9.60
CA ARG A 294 19.49 2.94 -11.02
C ARG A 294 18.00 3.24 -11.22
N THR A 295 17.15 2.64 -10.40
CA THR A 295 15.70 2.90 -10.45
C THR A 295 15.37 4.33 -10.01
N ILE A 296 16.09 4.87 -9.02
CA ILE A 296 15.95 6.26 -8.59
C ILE A 296 16.36 7.21 -9.73
N GLU A 297 17.46 6.95 -10.43
CA GLU A 297 17.88 7.74 -11.59
C GLU A 297 16.82 7.71 -12.70
N ALA A 298 16.26 6.54 -13.01
CA ALA A 298 15.18 6.39 -13.98
C ALA A 298 13.91 7.16 -13.56
N TRP A 299 13.60 7.20 -12.26
CA TRP A 299 12.48 7.98 -11.72
C TRP A 299 12.70 9.48 -11.89
N VAL A 300 13.92 9.97 -11.58
CA VAL A 300 14.29 11.39 -11.78
C VAL A 300 14.16 11.77 -13.26
N ASP A 301 14.65 10.92 -14.17
CA ASP A 301 14.56 11.16 -15.61
C ASP A 301 13.11 11.19 -16.11
N MET A 302 12.25 10.30 -15.59
CA MET A 302 10.82 10.32 -15.89
C MET A 302 10.18 11.64 -15.43
N LYS A 303 10.42 12.07 -14.18
CA LYS A 303 9.89 13.33 -13.65
C LYS A 303 10.38 14.55 -14.41
N SER A 304 11.64 14.55 -14.81
CA SER A 304 12.19 15.62 -15.66
C SER A 304 11.52 15.68 -17.03
N LYS A 305 11.25 14.53 -17.68
CA LYS A 305 10.52 14.47 -18.95
C LYS A 305 9.05 14.89 -18.85
N GLU A 306 8.42 14.66 -17.70
CA GLU A 306 7.07 15.16 -17.38
C GLU A 306 7.03 16.67 -17.13
N GLY A 307 8.19 17.36 -17.16
CA GLY A 307 8.28 18.81 -16.96
C GLY A 307 8.32 19.22 -15.48
N THR A 308 8.59 18.29 -14.57
CA THR A 308 8.75 18.61 -13.14
C THR A 308 10.04 19.40 -12.94
N SER A 309 9.95 20.63 -12.42
CA SER A 309 11.10 21.42 -12.00
C SER A 309 11.49 21.07 -10.57
N PHE A 310 12.73 20.66 -10.35
CA PHE A 310 13.26 20.45 -9.01
C PHE A 310 13.73 21.77 -8.42
N GLU A 311 13.19 22.14 -7.27
CA GLU A 311 13.56 23.36 -6.56
C GLU A 311 13.87 23.06 -5.10
N VAL A 312 14.94 23.66 -4.57
CA VAL A 312 15.35 23.49 -3.18
C VAL A 312 15.44 24.83 -2.47
N GLU A 313 14.86 24.90 -1.28
CA GLU A 313 15.05 26.06 -0.40
C GLU A 313 16.34 25.88 0.40
N VAL A 314 17.33 26.73 0.11
CA VAL A 314 18.66 26.65 0.72
C VAL A 314 18.69 27.33 2.09
N ALA A 315 18.11 28.53 2.18
CA ALA A 315 17.98 29.28 3.43
C ALA A 315 17.05 30.48 3.28
N ASN A 316 16.17 30.73 4.27
CA ASN A 316 15.35 31.95 4.35
C ASN A 316 14.53 32.22 3.06
N ASN A 317 13.84 31.21 2.53
CA ASN A 317 13.11 31.30 1.25
C ASN A 317 13.99 31.59 0.01
N ASP A 318 15.32 31.42 0.10
CA ASP A 318 16.20 31.39 -1.06
C ASP A 318 16.03 30.06 -1.80
N ILE A 319 15.15 30.06 -2.80
CA ILE A 319 14.81 28.91 -3.62
C ILE A 319 15.73 28.87 -4.83
N LYS A 320 16.33 27.71 -5.08
CA LYS A 320 17.22 27.46 -6.22
C LYS A 320 16.68 26.33 -7.08
N PRO A 321 16.62 26.50 -8.42
CA PRO A 321 16.39 25.38 -9.31
C PRO A 321 17.57 24.41 -9.23
N VAL A 322 17.29 23.12 -9.41
CA VAL A 322 18.27 22.05 -9.30
C VAL A 322 18.20 21.22 -10.58
N ASP A 323 19.34 21.10 -11.27
CA ASP A 323 19.43 20.22 -12.43
C ASP A 323 19.22 18.74 -12.00
N PRO A 324 18.50 17.93 -12.78
CA PRO A 324 18.36 16.49 -12.53
C PRO A 324 19.68 15.76 -12.26
N ALA A 325 20.81 16.21 -12.82
CA ALA A 325 22.13 15.67 -12.55
C ALA A 325 22.55 15.80 -11.08
N HIS A 326 22.27 16.94 -10.45
CA HIS A 326 22.53 17.15 -9.03
C HIS A 326 21.57 16.36 -8.16
N ILE A 327 20.31 16.19 -8.57
CA ILE A 327 19.38 15.31 -7.87
C ILE A 327 19.93 13.88 -7.83
N ARG A 328 20.38 13.33 -8.96
CA ARG A 328 21.00 11.99 -9.02
C ARG A 328 22.24 11.91 -8.13
N GLU A 329 23.07 12.94 -8.15
CA GLU A 329 24.25 13.03 -7.28
C GLU A 329 23.87 12.97 -5.79
N TRP A 330 22.85 13.73 -5.37
CA TRP A 330 22.38 13.74 -3.98
C TRP A 330 21.92 12.38 -3.51
N GLN A 331 21.27 11.59 -4.36
CA GLN A 331 20.83 10.24 -4.04
C GLN A 331 22.00 9.25 -3.93
N ARG A 332 23.14 9.56 -4.57
CA ARG A 332 24.35 8.73 -4.51
C ARG A 332 25.24 9.03 -3.30
N VAL A 333 25.48 10.30 -2.99
CA VAL A 333 26.49 10.71 -1.97
C VAL A 333 25.89 11.44 -0.76
N GLY A 334 24.61 11.80 -0.85
CA GLY A 334 23.93 12.66 0.11
C GLY A 334 24.19 14.15 -0.18
N ILE A 335 23.15 14.97 -0.09
CA ILE A 335 23.20 16.41 -0.41
C ILE A 335 24.34 17.15 0.30
N LYS A 336 24.66 16.82 1.56
CA LYS A 336 25.73 17.52 2.30
C LYS A 336 27.12 17.33 1.69
N LYS A 337 27.37 16.20 1.03
CA LYS A 337 28.65 15.85 0.40
C LYS A 337 28.71 16.16 -1.08
N SER A 338 27.62 16.64 -1.67
CA SER A 338 27.53 16.95 -3.10
C SER A 338 28.36 18.17 -3.49
N ASP A 339 28.87 18.15 -4.72
CA ASP A 339 29.62 19.24 -5.35
C ASP A 339 28.71 20.40 -5.79
N TRP A 340 27.40 20.18 -5.83
CA TRP A 340 26.37 21.19 -6.11
C TRP A 340 26.54 22.49 -5.31
N TRP A 341 26.93 22.38 -4.03
CA TRP A 341 27.17 23.56 -3.18
C TRP A 341 28.26 24.47 -3.73
N SER A 342 29.36 23.90 -4.24
CA SER A 342 30.45 24.66 -4.83
C SER A 342 30.13 25.16 -6.23
N GLU A 343 29.47 24.34 -7.05
CA GLU A 343 29.14 24.70 -8.43
C GLU A 343 28.13 25.85 -8.50
N GLU A 344 27.13 25.87 -7.61
CA GLU A 344 26.16 26.96 -7.48
C GLU A 344 26.68 28.16 -6.67
N ASN A 345 27.97 28.16 -6.29
CA ASN A 345 28.60 29.19 -5.45
C ASN A 345 27.83 29.48 -4.14
N ILE A 346 27.26 28.45 -3.52
CA ILE A 346 26.51 28.58 -2.29
C ILE A 346 27.47 28.61 -1.09
N SER A 347 27.37 29.66 -0.27
CA SER A 347 28.28 29.84 0.86
C SER A 347 28.19 28.72 1.90
N GLY A 348 29.31 28.43 2.56
CA GLY A 348 29.37 27.44 3.65
C GLY A 348 28.38 27.72 4.78
N ALA A 349 28.12 28.98 5.11
CA ALA A 349 27.13 29.36 6.11
C ALA A 349 25.69 28.94 5.73
N LYS A 350 25.33 29.04 4.44
CA LYS A 350 24.04 28.56 3.93
C LYS A 350 23.97 27.03 3.96
N LYS A 351 25.05 26.35 3.57
CA LYS A 351 25.19 24.89 3.66
C LYS A 351 25.00 24.36 5.10
N ASP A 352 25.58 25.04 6.07
CA ASP A 352 25.44 24.68 7.49
C ASP A 352 24.02 24.94 8.00
N LYS A 353 23.38 26.03 7.54
CA LYS A 353 21.99 26.34 7.89
C LYS A 353 21.02 25.33 7.28
N PHE A 354 21.21 24.95 6.02
CA PHE A 354 20.47 23.88 5.36
C PHE A 354 20.68 22.55 6.08
N SER A 355 21.90 22.22 6.50
CA SER A 355 22.15 20.99 7.27
C SER A 355 21.32 20.91 8.56
N LYS A 356 20.92 22.05 9.14
CA LYS A 356 20.08 22.12 10.35
C LYS A 356 18.57 22.15 10.05
N HIS A 357 18.15 22.75 8.93
CA HIS A 357 16.73 23.06 8.66
C HIS A 357 16.19 22.48 7.35
N GLY A 358 17.03 21.93 6.47
CA GLY A 358 16.66 21.43 5.14
C GLY A 358 15.67 20.27 5.18
N HIS A 359 15.64 19.51 6.29
CA HIS A 359 14.61 18.48 6.51
C HIS A 359 13.17 19.04 6.50
N LYS A 360 12.97 20.35 6.67
CA LYS A 360 11.64 20.98 6.61
C LYS A 360 11.15 21.26 5.18
N THR A 361 12.07 21.30 4.21
CA THR A 361 11.80 21.83 2.87
C THR A 361 12.15 20.85 1.77
N LEU A 362 13.08 19.91 2.01
CA LEU A 362 13.62 19.01 0.99
C LEU A 362 12.55 18.10 0.37
N THR A 363 11.55 17.67 1.14
CA THR A 363 10.45 16.85 0.59
C THR A 363 9.68 17.60 -0.50
N LYS A 364 9.56 18.94 -0.40
CA LYS A 364 8.92 19.77 -1.44
C LYS A 364 9.65 19.67 -2.78
N THR A 365 10.97 19.47 -2.77
CA THR A 365 11.77 19.29 -3.99
C THR A 365 11.30 18.08 -4.80
N PHE A 366 10.78 17.04 -4.14
CA PHE A 366 10.36 15.79 -4.79
C PHE A 366 8.84 15.67 -4.95
N CYS A 367 8.07 16.67 -4.49
CA CYS A 367 6.61 16.66 -4.56
C CYS A 367 6.12 17.49 -5.74
N ALA A 368 5.56 16.83 -6.76
CA ALA A 368 4.87 17.52 -7.85
C ALA A 368 3.44 17.97 -7.44
N GLU A 369 2.78 17.19 -6.59
CA GLU A 369 1.40 17.42 -6.12
C GLU A 369 1.30 17.09 -4.62
N GLY A 370 0.42 17.81 -3.89
CA GLY A 370 0.14 17.58 -2.47
C GLY A 370 0.97 18.42 -1.48
N ASP A 371 0.58 18.38 -0.21
CA ASP A 371 1.32 19.06 0.87
C ASP A 371 2.49 18.18 1.33
N ALA A 372 3.72 18.59 1.01
CA ALA A 372 4.95 17.91 1.44
C ALA A 372 5.01 17.71 2.97
N THR A 373 4.45 18.63 3.74
CA THR A 373 4.40 18.53 5.21
C THR A 373 3.49 17.39 5.65
N GLU A 374 2.36 17.21 4.96
CA GLU A 374 1.45 16.08 5.21
C GLU A 374 2.13 14.75 4.84
N LEU A 375 2.85 14.71 3.71
CA LEU A 375 3.59 13.52 3.29
C LEU A 375 4.68 13.12 4.29
N ASP A 376 5.45 14.09 4.80
CA ASP A 376 6.44 13.84 5.86
C ASP A 376 5.78 13.31 7.14
N ARG A 377 4.63 13.85 7.53
CA ARG A 377 3.86 13.39 8.70
C ARG A 377 3.43 11.93 8.53
N ARG A 378 2.85 11.61 7.38
CA ARG A 378 2.39 10.24 7.04
C ARG A 378 3.57 9.27 6.99
N PHE A 379 4.70 9.67 6.41
CA PHE A 379 5.91 8.83 6.35
C PHE A 379 6.53 8.62 7.74
N ALA A 380 6.57 9.64 8.59
CA ALA A 380 7.01 9.53 9.98
C ALA A 380 6.11 8.59 10.80
N MET A 381 4.80 8.66 10.62
CA MET A 381 3.86 7.72 11.24
C MET A 381 4.05 6.30 10.74
N LEU A 382 4.16 6.10 9.42
CA LEU A 382 4.36 4.78 8.81
C LEU A 382 5.63 4.09 9.32
N THR A 383 6.69 4.85 9.60
CA THR A 383 7.96 4.31 10.06
C THR A 383 7.97 4.04 11.58
N SER A 384 7.23 4.81 12.38
CA SER A 384 7.30 4.75 13.85
C SER A 384 6.11 4.08 14.57
N LEU A 385 4.91 4.10 13.98
CA LEU A 385 3.68 3.59 14.57
C LEU A 385 3.27 2.26 13.94
N LYS A 386 2.49 1.46 14.69
CA LYS A 386 1.79 0.30 14.17
C LYS A 386 0.52 0.74 13.46
N ASN A 387 0.37 0.31 12.21
CA ASN A 387 -0.88 0.47 11.47
C ASN A 387 -1.90 -0.56 11.96
N ARG A 388 -3.18 -0.18 11.91
CA ARG A 388 -4.30 -1.11 12.08
C ARG A 388 -4.96 -1.26 10.72
N TYR A 389 -5.08 -2.51 10.28
CA TYR A 389 -5.69 -2.84 8.99
C TYR A 389 -7.07 -3.46 9.23
N GLY A 390 -8.08 -2.92 8.56
CA GLY A 390 -9.46 -3.42 8.54
C GLY A 390 -10.16 -3.39 9.90
N ALA A 391 -11.39 -3.93 9.91
CA ALA A 391 -12.22 -4.11 11.09
C ALA A 391 -11.66 -5.19 12.04
N SER A 392 -10.49 -4.93 12.61
CA SER A 392 -9.82 -5.86 13.51
C SER A 392 -10.70 -6.08 14.74
N ARG A 393 -11.27 -7.29 14.81
CA ARG A 393 -12.05 -7.76 15.97
C ARG A 393 -11.24 -7.78 17.27
N HIS A 394 -9.90 -7.68 17.18
CA HIS A 394 -9.03 -7.68 18.34
C HIS A 394 -8.93 -6.28 18.94
N LYS A 395 -9.44 -6.13 20.16
CA LYS A 395 -9.29 -4.89 20.92
C LYS A 395 -7.83 -4.69 21.34
N PRO A 396 -7.29 -3.45 21.30
CA PRO A 396 -5.93 -3.15 21.75
C PRO A 396 -5.63 -3.69 23.14
N ILE A 397 -4.40 -4.14 23.33
CA ILE A 397 -3.87 -4.57 24.62
C ILE A 397 -2.95 -3.46 25.13
N LEU A 398 -2.98 -3.20 26.43
CA LEU A 398 -2.05 -2.29 27.07
C LEU A 398 -0.67 -2.96 27.17
N THR A 399 0.31 -2.44 26.44
CA THR A 399 1.66 -3.00 26.37
C THR A 399 2.70 -1.91 26.14
N LEU A 400 3.98 -2.30 26.03
CA LEU A 400 5.08 -1.39 25.70
C LEU A 400 4.78 -0.64 24.40
N GLY A 401 4.82 0.69 24.43
CA GLY A 401 4.57 1.52 23.26
C GLY A 401 3.12 1.93 23.06
N THR A 402 2.17 1.47 23.90
CA THR A 402 0.78 1.94 23.84
C THR A 402 0.68 3.41 24.21
N ILE A 403 0.01 4.21 23.36
CA ILE A 403 -0.26 5.63 23.59
C ILE A 403 -1.72 5.81 23.96
N ILE A 404 -1.94 6.47 25.09
CA ILE A 404 -3.28 6.76 25.62
C ILE A 404 -3.47 8.26 25.88
N LYS A 405 -4.71 8.72 25.78
CA LYS A 405 -5.12 10.12 26.03
C LYS A 405 -6.14 10.14 27.16
N SER A 406 -5.92 10.97 28.18
CA SER A 406 -6.89 11.21 29.26
C SER A 406 -8.16 11.85 28.71
N GLU A 407 -9.33 11.32 29.07
CA GLU A 407 -10.62 11.96 28.74
C GLU A 407 -10.97 13.10 29.70
N SER A 408 -10.45 13.07 30.92
CA SER A 408 -10.56 14.19 31.86
C SER A 408 -9.56 15.28 31.46
N ALA A 409 -10.04 16.51 31.24
CA ALA A 409 -9.20 17.68 31.01
C ALA A 409 -8.32 17.93 32.23
N GLY A 410 -7.03 18.19 32.01
CA GLY A 410 -6.13 18.60 33.09
C GLY A 410 -6.52 19.97 33.65
N SER A 411 -5.82 20.42 34.70
CA SER A 411 -6.01 21.74 35.32
C SER A 411 -5.90 22.92 34.34
N ASN A 412 -5.30 22.70 33.16
CA ASN A 412 -5.11 23.70 32.11
C ASN A 412 -6.10 23.55 30.92
N GLY A 413 -7.11 22.68 31.02
CA GLY A 413 -8.12 22.49 29.97
C GLY A 413 -7.69 21.62 28.77
N SER A 414 -6.40 21.27 28.65
CA SER A 414 -5.89 20.35 27.63
C SER A 414 -5.90 18.89 28.11
N ALA A 415 -6.17 17.97 27.19
CA ALA A 415 -6.13 16.54 27.45
C ALA A 415 -4.67 16.04 27.45
N LYS A 416 -4.28 15.27 28.47
CA LYS A 416 -2.90 14.78 28.63
C LYS A 416 -2.69 13.44 27.92
N PHE A 417 -1.59 13.33 27.19
CA PHE A 417 -1.17 12.11 26.52
C PHE A 417 -0.10 11.37 27.35
N TRP A 418 -0.11 10.04 27.26
CA TRP A 418 0.78 9.17 28.02
C TRP A 418 1.28 8.03 27.13
N LEU A 419 2.55 7.68 27.30
CA LEU A 419 3.20 6.55 26.63
C LEU A 419 3.56 5.47 27.64
N CYS A 420 3.06 4.25 27.43
CA CYS A 420 3.43 3.09 28.23
C CYS A 420 4.87 2.66 27.93
N ILE A 421 5.72 2.63 28.96
CA ILE A 421 7.11 2.17 28.86
C ILE A 421 7.37 0.88 29.67
N GLN A 422 6.30 0.24 30.16
CA GLN A 422 6.38 -1.04 30.84
C GLN A 422 6.93 -2.13 29.89
N PRO A 423 7.92 -2.93 30.30
CA PRO A 423 8.38 -4.06 29.50
C PRO A 423 7.23 -4.99 29.11
N ARG A 424 7.26 -5.52 27.87
CA ARG A 424 6.18 -6.39 27.34
C ARG A 424 5.91 -7.59 28.25
N CYS A 425 6.97 -8.19 28.81
CA CYS A 425 6.88 -9.35 29.71
C CYS A 425 6.12 -9.06 31.01
N ASP A 426 6.06 -7.79 31.43
CA ASP A 426 5.38 -7.33 32.65
C ASP A 426 3.94 -6.87 32.38
N GLY A 427 3.57 -6.73 31.10
CA GLY A 427 2.21 -6.41 30.63
C GLY A 427 1.35 -7.63 30.27
N VAL A 428 1.90 -8.83 30.44
CA VAL A 428 1.22 -10.13 30.22
C VAL A 428 1.19 -10.93 31.52
N ARG A 429 0.36 -11.98 31.58
CA ARG A 429 0.17 -12.85 32.74
C ARG A 429 -0.34 -12.13 33.98
N ILE A 430 -1.26 -11.20 33.77
CA ILE A 430 -1.82 -10.33 34.82
C ILE A 430 -3.03 -11.02 35.46
N GLY A 431 -2.81 -11.70 36.59
CA GLY A 431 -3.89 -12.33 37.37
C GLY A 431 -4.62 -11.40 38.34
N GLU A 432 -3.99 -10.29 38.72
CA GLU A 432 -4.52 -9.29 39.64
C GLU A 432 -4.29 -7.87 39.11
N LYS A 433 -4.92 -6.87 39.73
CA LYS A 433 -4.74 -5.46 39.39
C LYS A 433 -3.25 -5.09 39.45
N ARG A 434 -2.78 -4.32 38.47
CA ARG A 434 -1.37 -3.95 38.36
C ARG A 434 -1.21 -2.53 37.86
N ASN A 435 -0.21 -1.86 38.42
CA ASN A 435 0.26 -0.57 37.92
C ASN A 435 1.04 -0.73 36.62
N PHE A 436 0.62 0.02 35.60
CA PHE A 436 1.39 0.22 34.38
C PHE A 436 2.16 1.52 34.45
N PHE A 437 3.40 1.51 33.96
CA PHE A 437 4.28 2.68 34.00
C PHE A 437 4.23 3.52 32.72
N PHE A 438 3.98 4.82 32.88
CA PHE A 438 3.83 5.77 31.79
C PHE A 438 4.71 6.99 31.95
N ILE A 439 5.15 7.52 30.80
CA ILE A 439 5.77 8.84 30.70
C ILE A 439 4.83 9.81 29.95
N PRO A 440 4.82 11.09 30.32
CA PRO A 440 3.97 12.06 29.66
C PRO A 440 4.45 12.35 28.22
N LEU A 441 3.49 12.64 27.36
CA LEU A 441 3.70 13.19 26.03
C LEU A 441 3.14 14.61 26.00
N ASP A 442 4.02 15.58 25.77
CA ASP A 442 3.68 17.00 25.74
C ASP A 442 3.31 17.40 24.31
N GLU A 443 2.13 17.99 24.11
CA GLU A 443 1.73 18.57 22.83
C GLU A 443 2.55 19.82 22.54
N VAL A 444 3.08 19.93 21.33
CA VAL A 444 3.94 21.03 20.91
C VAL A 444 3.46 21.68 19.63
N ASP A 445 3.40 23.00 19.64
CA ASP A 445 2.94 23.80 18.51
C ASP A 445 4.10 24.35 17.67
N GLY A 446 3.76 24.72 16.43
CA GLY A 446 4.66 25.44 15.53
C GLY A 446 5.96 24.67 15.23
N ASP A 447 7.08 25.36 15.42
CA ASP A 447 8.43 24.91 15.05
C ASP A 447 9.23 24.26 16.19
N GLN A 448 8.54 23.96 17.29
CA GLN A 448 9.15 23.27 18.41
C GLN A 448 9.57 21.84 18.04
N LYS A 449 10.68 21.36 18.63
CA LYS A 449 11.15 19.98 18.45
C LYS A 449 10.09 18.99 18.96
N PHE A 450 9.87 17.90 18.25
CA PHE A 450 8.93 16.84 18.64
C PHE A 450 9.59 15.49 18.35
N ASP A 451 9.03 14.44 18.96
CA ASP A 451 9.54 13.08 18.82
C ASP A 451 8.55 12.17 18.08
N LEU A 452 7.26 12.46 18.19
CA LEU A 452 6.18 11.64 17.63
C LEU A 452 5.13 12.54 16.94
N ILE A 453 4.46 11.98 15.92
CA ILE A 453 3.31 12.59 15.25
C ILE A 453 2.17 11.59 15.32
N LEU A 454 0.98 12.06 15.68
CA LEU A 454 -0.23 11.23 15.69
C LEU A 454 -1.32 11.89 14.86
N GLU A 455 -2.12 11.08 14.18
CA GLU A 455 -3.36 11.50 13.56
C GLU A 455 -4.52 11.23 14.53
N VAL A 456 -5.20 12.29 14.99
CA VAL A 456 -6.31 12.17 15.97
C VAL A 456 -7.66 12.06 15.27
N HIS A 457 -7.79 12.74 14.13
CA HIS A 457 -8.91 12.68 13.20
C HIS A 457 -8.35 12.75 11.78
N LYS A 458 -9.14 12.33 10.78
CA LYS A 458 -8.71 12.33 9.38
C LYS A 458 -8.08 13.68 8.99
N ASN A 459 -6.80 13.64 8.58
CA ASN A 459 -5.96 14.79 8.21
C ASN A 459 -5.70 15.81 9.32
N ASN A 460 -5.91 15.46 10.59
CA ASN A 460 -5.58 16.29 11.74
C ASN A 460 -4.45 15.66 12.56
N PHE A 461 -3.27 16.28 12.45
CA PHE A 461 -2.03 15.79 13.06
C PHE A 461 -1.64 16.61 14.28
N ILE A 462 -1.27 15.92 15.36
CA ILE A 462 -0.67 16.51 16.54
C ILE A 462 0.81 16.11 16.64
N LYS A 463 1.63 17.03 17.14
CA LYS A 463 3.06 16.79 17.42
C LYS A 463 3.22 16.57 18.91
N LEU A 464 3.93 15.52 19.29
CA LEU A 464 4.17 15.15 20.67
C LEU A 464 5.67 15.08 20.95
N ARG A 465 6.08 15.65 22.08
CA ARG A 465 7.42 15.52 22.64
C ARG A 465 7.38 14.53 23.82
N ILE A 466 8.32 13.61 23.85
CA ILE A 466 8.45 12.65 24.94
C ILE A 466 9.10 13.35 26.14
N ASN A 467 8.41 13.33 27.26
CA ASN A 467 8.91 13.92 28.48
C ASN A 467 9.58 12.85 29.36
N TYR A 468 10.91 12.90 29.39
CA TYR A 468 11.73 11.96 30.15
C TYR A 468 11.98 12.38 31.61
N LYS A 469 11.32 13.43 32.12
CA LYS A 469 11.48 13.83 33.51
C LYS A 469 10.82 12.78 34.40
N ILE A 470 11.66 12.08 35.16
CA ILE A 470 11.25 10.96 36.02
C ILE A 470 10.14 11.37 36.99
N TYR A 471 10.22 12.57 37.57
CA TYR A 471 9.23 13.06 38.53
C TYR A 471 7.86 13.43 37.91
N GLU A 472 7.74 13.45 36.58
CA GLU A 472 6.47 13.67 35.87
C GLU A 472 5.87 12.35 35.34
N SER A 473 6.59 11.23 35.50
CA SER A 473 6.08 9.89 35.18
C SER A 473 4.93 9.48 36.10
N ALA A 474 4.08 8.57 35.63
CA ALA A 474 2.89 8.14 36.35
C ALA A 474 2.71 6.63 36.31
N HIS A 475 2.06 6.12 37.35
CA HIS A 475 1.58 4.76 37.42
C HIS A 475 0.05 4.80 37.43
N PHE A 476 -0.57 3.98 36.58
CA PHE A 476 -2.02 3.81 36.56
C PHE A 476 -2.36 2.35 36.79
N GLU A 477 -3.27 2.09 37.73
CA GLU A 477 -3.68 0.73 38.06
C GLU A 477 -4.80 0.26 37.13
N PHE A 478 -4.57 -0.86 36.46
CA PHE A 478 -5.54 -1.50 35.58
C PHE A 478 -5.87 -2.92 36.07
N ALA A 479 -7.10 -3.35 35.82
CA ALA A 479 -7.53 -4.72 36.01
C ALA A 479 -7.41 -5.52 34.69
N PRO A 480 -7.06 -6.81 34.75
CA PRO A 480 -7.07 -7.66 33.56
C PRO A 480 -8.49 -7.81 33.00
N GLY A 481 -8.61 -8.06 31.69
CA GLY A 481 -9.91 -8.22 31.04
C GLY A 481 -10.67 -9.47 31.49
N ASP A 482 -12.00 -9.38 31.55
CA ASP A 482 -12.89 -10.44 32.09
C ASP A 482 -12.79 -11.79 31.37
N SER A 483 -12.51 -11.78 30.05
CA SER A 483 -12.55 -12.98 29.21
C SER A 483 -11.20 -13.71 29.09
N ASP A 484 -10.10 -13.06 29.45
CA ASP A 484 -8.74 -13.48 29.06
C ASP A 484 -7.75 -12.96 30.11
N LYS A 485 -7.87 -13.48 31.36
CA LYS A 485 -7.25 -13.02 32.63
C LYS A 485 -5.70 -12.99 32.67
N GLN A 486 -5.08 -12.61 31.57
CA GLN A 486 -3.65 -12.57 31.33
C GLN A 486 -3.23 -11.18 30.83
N VAL A 487 -4.13 -10.35 30.28
CA VAL A 487 -3.77 -9.03 29.73
C VAL A 487 -4.81 -7.96 30.06
N VAL A 488 -4.38 -6.70 30.05
CA VAL A 488 -5.28 -5.53 30.10
C VAL A 488 -5.70 -5.20 28.68
N ARG A 489 -6.99 -5.36 28.39
CA ARG A 489 -7.57 -5.17 27.07
C ARG A 489 -8.50 -3.97 27.07
N ALA A 490 -8.48 -3.18 26.00
CA ALA A 490 -9.36 -2.03 25.88
C ALA A 490 -10.83 -2.46 25.80
N ASN A 491 -11.71 -1.62 26.33
CA ASN A 491 -13.16 -1.68 26.18
C ASN A 491 -13.62 -0.87 24.96
N GLY A 492 -14.91 -0.96 24.61
CA GLY A 492 -15.50 -0.20 23.51
C GLY A 492 -15.56 -0.92 22.16
N ALA A 493 -16.05 -0.18 21.16
CA ALA A 493 -16.19 -0.60 19.77
C ALA A 493 -15.10 0.05 18.91
N GLU A 494 -15.03 -0.37 17.64
CA GLU A 494 -14.05 0.13 16.68
C GLU A 494 -14.08 1.67 16.57
N GLY A 495 -12.90 2.30 16.56
CA GLY A 495 -12.72 3.76 16.57
C GLY A 495 -12.79 4.44 17.96
N HIS A 496 -13.33 3.75 18.98
CA HIS A 496 -13.53 4.28 20.34
C HIS A 496 -13.10 3.27 21.41
N TYR A 497 -11.81 2.92 21.41
CA TYR A 497 -11.23 2.05 22.42
C TYR A 497 -10.81 2.84 23.66
N VAL A 498 -11.17 2.32 24.83
CA VAL A 498 -10.86 2.97 26.12
C VAL A 498 -10.28 1.98 27.12
N PHE A 499 -9.40 2.46 27.99
CA PHE A 499 -8.93 1.77 29.17
C PHE A 499 -9.47 2.49 30.40
N ASP A 500 -10.18 1.74 31.25
CA ASP A 500 -10.67 2.21 32.53
C ASP A 500 -9.69 1.75 33.61
N THR A 501 -9.18 2.68 34.41
CA THR A 501 -8.40 2.35 35.59
C THR A 501 -9.30 1.98 36.76
N THR A 502 -8.71 1.35 37.78
CA THR A 502 -9.45 0.94 38.98
C THR A 502 -9.93 2.12 39.82
N ASP A 503 -9.29 3.28 39.71
CA ASP A 503 -9.64 4.56 40.32
C ASP A 503 -10.63 5.40 39.48
N LYS A 504 -11.25 4.79 38.46
CA LYS A 504 -12.27 5.40 37.58
C LYS A 504 -11.76 6.54 36.68
N MET A 505 -10.46 6.64 36.44
CA MET A 505 -9.94 7.43 35.32
C MET A 505 -10.20 6.68 34.01
N ARG A 506 -10.47 7.44 32.95
CA ARG A 506 -10.73 6.90 31.62
C ARG A 506 -9.72 7.44 30.63
N PHE A 507 -9.10 6.52 29.90
CA PHE A 507 -8.11 6.81 28.90
C PHE A 507 -8.55 6.28 27.55
N ARG A 508 -8.61 7.15 26.54
CA ARG A 508 -8.81 6.74 25.15
C ARG A 508 -7.51 6.18 24.59
N TRP A 509 -7.57 5.00 23.97
CA TRP A 509 -6.45 4.48 23.18
C TRP A 509 -6.30 5.31 21.90
N VAL A 510 -5.08 5.71 21.59
CA VAL A 510 -4.77 6.55 20.42
C VAL A 510 -4.01 5.76 19.36
N SER A 511 -2.88 5.16 19.75
CA SER A 511 -2.00 4.42 18.83
C SER A 511 -1.05 3.50 19.61
N GLU A 512 -0.20 2.78 18.89
CA GLU A 512 0.88 1.95 19.45
C GLU A 512 2.15 2.14 18.61
N LEU A 513 3.30 2.31 19.27
CA LEU A 513 4.59 2.36 18.60
C LEU A 513 5.02 0.99 18.08
N LYS A 514 5.82 0.97 17.02
CA LYS A 514 6.57 -0.25 16.65
C LYS A 514 7.52 -0.65 17.77
N THR A 515 7.82 -1.94 17.86
CA THR A 515 8.48 -2.53 19.03
C THR A 515 9.87 -1.96 19.28
N GLU A 516 10.66 -1.74 18.23
CA GLU A 516 12.02 -1.20 18.30
C GLU A 516 12.00 0.26 18.77
N HIS A 517 11.04 1.05 18.28
CA HIS A 517 10.85 2.45 18.72
C HIS A 517 10.45 2.53 20.19
N ALA A 518 9.51 1.69 20.61
CA ALA A 518 9.06 1.64 21.99
C ALA A 518 10.18 1.19 22.95
N GLN A 519 10.96 0.17 22.56
CA GLN A 519 12.11 -0.31 23.31
C GLN A 519 13.21 0.74 23.43
N ARG A 520 13.52 1.47 22.34
CA ARG A 520 14.48 2.57 22.35
C ARG A 520 14.10 3.63 23.39
N ILE A 521 12.83 4.05 23.41
CA ILE A 521 12.34 5.06 24.36
C ILE A 521 12.42 4.56 25.81
N ALA A 522 12.04 3.30 26.06
CA ALA A 522 12.17 2.70 27.39
C ALA A 522 13.64 2.66 27.86
N ASN A 523 14.57 2.33 26.95
CA ASN A 523 16.01 2.34 27.24
C ASN A 523 16.53 3.77 27.50
N ASP A 524 16.15 4.75 26.69
CA ASP A 524 16.53 6.15 26.87
C ASP A 524 16.02 6.70 28.22
N PHE A 525 14.83 6.28 28.64
CA PHE A 525 14.29 6.60 29.96
C PHE A 525 15.10 5.93 31.08
N ALA A 526 15.39 4.62 30.95
CA ALA A 526 16.19 3.89 31.93
C ALA A 526 17.60 4.49 32.07
N ALA A 527 18.24 4.88 30.97
CA ALA A 527 19.52 5.57 30.97
C ALA A 527 19.46 6.88 31.79
N LYS A 528 18.41 7.69 31.57
CA LYS A 528 18.18 8.93 32.34
C LYS A 528 17.89 8.69 33.82
N LEU A 529 17.20 7.60 34.15
CA LEU A 529 16.94 7.18 35.53
C LEU A 529 18.23 6.74 36.23
N SER A 530 19.10 6.02 35.52
CA SER A 530 20.36 5.47 36.04
C SER A 530 21.51 6.49 36.14
N ARG A 531 21.29 7.75 35.70
CA ARG A 531 22.34 8.77 35.68
C ARG A 531 22.92 8.97 37.07
N VAL A 532 24.25 9.02 37.15
CA VAL A 532 24.95 9.26 38.41
C VAL A 532 24.89 10.76 38.72
N GLY A 533 24.31 11.11 39.86
CA GLY A 533 24.35 12.48 40.38
C GLY A 533 25.72 12.78 40.96
N LEU A 534 26.65 13.24 40.13
CA LEU A 534 27.95 13.76 40.57
C LEU A 534 27.95 15.29 40.51
N ASP A 535 28.15 15.94 41.65
CA ASP A 535 28.55 17.36 41.68
C ASP A 535 30.06 17.44 41.46
N GLU A 536 30.46 17.37 40.19
CA GLU A 536 31.87 17.54 39.81
C GLU A 536 32.26 19.01 39.91
N SER A 537 33.54 19.28 40.25
CA SER A 537 34.03 20.65 40.28
C SER A 537 33.91 21.27 38.88
N GLU A 538 33.40 22.50 38.81
CA GLU A 538 33.26 23.23 37.54
C GLU A 538 34.59 23.39 36.80
N TRP A 539 35.71 23.40 37.54
CA TRP A 539 37.04 23.33 36.95
C TRP A 539 37.26 22.02 36.18
N LEU A 540 37.07 20.86 36.81
CA LEU A 540 37.24 19.57 36.14
C LEU A 540 36.24 19.38 35.00
N ARG A 541 34.99 19.83 35.18
CA ARG A 541 33.95 19.76 34.15
C ARG A 541 34.32 20.52 32.87
N ARG A 542 34.97 21.69 32.99
CA ARG A 542 35.35 22.53 31.84
C ARG A 542 36.63 22.06 31.13
N TRP A 543 37.51 21.37 31.86
CA TRP A 543 38.78 20.86 31.33
C TRP A 543 38.70 19.39 30.88
N ALA A 544 37.69 18.64 31.32
CA ALA A 544 37.44 17.28 30.83
C ALA A 544 36.86 17.34 29.43
N ASP A 545 37.47 16.60 28.50
CA ASP A 545 37.04 16.46 27.11
C ASP A 545 35.83 15.52 27.03
N ARG A 546 34.67 15.96 27.55
CA ARG A 546 33.41 15.22 27.39
C ARG A 546 32.73 15.71 26.11
N ARG A 547 32.70 14.84 25.09
CA ARG A 547 31.86 15.01 23.90
C ARG A 547 30.40 14.85 24.33
N ASP A 548 29.65 15.94 24.33
CA ASP A 548 28.18 15.93 24.36
C ASP A 548 27.59 15.36 23.06
#